data_AF-A0AA39T6C5-F1
#
_entry.id   AF-A0AA39T6C5-F1
#
_cell.length_a   1.000
_cell.length_b   1.000
_cell.length_c   1.000
_cell.angle_alpha   90.00
_cell.angle_beta   90.00
_cell.angle_gamma   90.00
#
_symmetry.space_group_name_H-M   'P 1'
#
loop_
_entity.id
_entity.type
_entity.pdbx_description
1 polymer ?
#
loop_
_entity_poly.entity_id
_entity_poly.type
_entity_poly.pdbx_seq_one_letter_code
_entity_poly.pdbx_strand_id
1 'polypeptide(L)'
;MVHILVRICQSGSDMVKQNSVVTSLRGIFGETNQSREEWNSQLLAVALALNDLGYKAVGIRLDSGDLAYLSCEVRKFFRTVAKDFGVPGFEKTGITASNDLNEETLDALNKQGHEVDAYGIGTNLVTCFAQPALGCVFKLVEINNQPRIKLSEDVSKVSIPCKKRSYRLYGREGYPLVDIMTGENEPSPKVGERILCRHPFNESKRAYVVPQQVEELLKCYWPGNSGKTTVELPALKDIRDRCIKQLEKMRPDHMRRLNPTPYKVSVSAKLYDFIHFLWLNEAPVGELQ
;
A
#
# COMPACT_ATOMS: atom_id res chain seq x y z
N MET A 1 16.12 -3.33 -22.57
CA MET A 1 17.54 -3.57 -22.28
C MET A 1 17.58 -4.67 -21.22
N VAL A 2 18.71 -5.35 -21.05
CA VAL A 2 18.88 -6.30 -19.96
C VAL A 2 20.18 -5.96 -19.25
N HIS A 3 20.12 -5.90 -17.93
CA HIS A 3 21.25 -5.58 -17.06
C HIS A 3 21.57 -6.76 -16.18
N ILE A 4 22.85 -7.05 -15.95
CA ILE A 4 23.25 -8.12 -15.03
C ILE A 4 23.39 -7.53 -13.62
N LEU A 5 22.80 -8.18 -12.63
CA LEU A 5 22.98 -7.83 -11.21
C LEU A 5 23.89 -8.86 -10.56
N VAL A 6 25.15 -8.47 -10.38
CA VAL A 6 26.12 -9.25 -9.62
C VAL A 6 26.08 -8.81 -8.16
N ARG A 7 26.11 -9.77 -7.23
CA ARG A 7 26.33 -9.48 -5.81
C ARG A 7 27.55 -10.27 -5.41
N ILE A 8 28.58 -9.52 -5.05
CA ILE A 8 29.85 -10.05 -4.60
C ILE A 8 29.64 -10.44 -3.13
N CYS A 9 29.52 -11.74 -2.86
CA CYS A 9 29.59 -12.29 -1.51
C CYS A 9 30.83 -13.18 -1.45
N GLN A 10 31.87 -12.76 -0.71
CA GLN A 10 32.96 -13.66 -0.35
C GLN A 10 32.44 -14.66 0.68
N SER A 11 32.64 -15.95 0.44
CA SER A 11 32.47 -16.99 1.47
C SER A 11 33.66 -16.92 2.44
N GLY A 12 33.56 -16.00 3.40
CA GLY A 12 34.51 -15.84 4.50
C GLY A 12 33.78 -15.24 5.69
N SER A 13 34.11 -15.70 6.90
CA SER A 13 33.47 -15.40 8.18
C SER A 13 33.53 -13.94 8.65
N ASP A 14 33.84 -12.99 7.76
CA ASP A 14 33.95 -11.57 8.09
C ASP A 14 32.69 -10.81 7.67
N MET A 15 31.90 -10.49 8.68
CA MET A 15 30.60 -9.83 8.60
C MET A 15 30.68 -8.33 8.22
N VAL A 16 31.78 -7.87 7.61
CA VAL A 16 32.09 -6.44 7.45
C VAL A 16 32.59 -6.16 6.03
N LYS A 17 31.63 -5.86 5.14
CA LYS A 17 31.68 -5.24 3.79
C LYS A 17 30.94 -6.06 2.73
N GLN A 18 29.61 -6.01 2.78
CA GLN A 18 28.74 -6.44 1.69
C GLN A 18 28.72 -5.34 0.60
N ASN A 19 29.76 -5.26 -0.22
CA ASN A 19 29.75 -4.38 -1.39
C ASN A 19 29.18 -5.13 -2.59
N SER A 20 27.89 -4.94 -2.87
CA SER A 20 27.28 -5.37 -4.13
C SER A 20 27.75 -4.47 -5.28
N VAL A 21 28.61 -4.99 -6.16
CA VAL A 21 28.96 -4.31 -7.41
C VAL A 21 27.92 -4.70 -8.45
N VAL A 22 26.99 -3.79 -8.74
CA VAL A 22 26.04 -3.94 -9.84
C VAL A 22 26.76 -3.58 -11.14
N THR A 23 27.35 -4.57 -11.81
CA THR A 23 27.94 -4.37 -13.13
C THR A 23 26.85 -4.44 -14.20
N SER A 24 26.35 -3.29 -14.63
CA SER A 24 25.46 -3.19 -15.77
C SER A 24 26.20 -3.50 -17.07
N LEU A 25 26.25 -4.77 -17.48
CA LEU A 25 26.48 -5.10 -18.87
C LEU A 25 25.20 -4.78 -19.63
N ARG A 26 25.22 -3.69 -20.41
CA ARG A 26 24.12 -3.34 -21.30
C ARG A 26 24.18 -4.28 -22.50
N GLY A 27 23.33 -5.29 -22.49
CA GLY A 27 23.04 -6.11 -23.65
C GLY A 27 21.61 -5.87 -24.12
N ILE A 28 21.40 -5.86 -25.43
CA ILE A 28 20.07 -5.96 -26.00
C ILE A 28 19.73 -7.44 -26.00
N PHE A 29 18.93 -7.90 -25.03
CA PHE A 29 18.20 -9.15 -25.20
C PHE A 29 17.10 -8.83 -26.21
N GLY A 30 17.44 -8.92 -27.48
CA GLY A 30 16.56 -8.46 -28.53
C GLY A 30 15.51 -9.51 -28.87
N GLU A 31 14.54 -9.05 -29.63
CA GLU A 31 13.45 -9.91 -30.11
C GLU A 31 13.95 -10.93 -31.14
N THR A 32 15.14 -10.74 -31.72
CA THR A 32 15.77 -11.61 -32.71
C THR A 32 16.67 -12.67 -32.06
N ASN A 33 16.72 -13.88 -32.63
CA ASN A 33 17.55 -14.98 -32.12
C ASN A 33 19.03 -14.59 -31.95
N GLN A 34 19.60 -13.86 -32.92
CA GLN A 34 21.00 -13.45 -32.89
C GLN A 34 21.35 -12.61 -31.66
N SER A 35 20.52 -11.62 -31.33
CA SER A 35 20.73 -10.78 -30.14
C SER A 35 20.59 -11.55 -28.82
N ARG A 36 19.80 -12.64 -28.80
CA ARG A 36 19.65 -13.51 -27.63
C ARG A 36 20.88 -14.38 -27.43
N GLU A 37 21.43 -14.94 -28.50
CA GLU A 37 22.63 -15.77 -28.45
C GLU A 37 23.86 -14.96 -28.00
N GLU A 38 24.02 -13.74 -28.52
CA GLU A 38 25.08 -12.82 -28.09
C GLU A 38 24.97 -12.48 -26.61
N TRP A 39 23.76 -12.18 -26.13
CA TRP A 39 23.52 -11.89 -24.72
C TRP A 39 23.79 -13.10 -23.82
N ASN A 40 23.26 -14.27 -24.19
CA ASN A 40 23.42 -15.51 -23.44
C ASN A 40 24.92 -15.83 -23.25
N SER A 41 25.71 -15.61 -24.30
CA SER A 41 27.16 -15.85 -24.28
C SER A 41 27.89 -14.90 -23.33
N GLN A 42 27.56 -13.61 -23.33
CA GLN A 42 28.19 -12.62 -22.45
C GLN A 42 27.85 -12.85 -20.98
N LEU A 43 26.57 -13.09 -20.67
CA LEU A 43 26.13 -13.41 -19.32
C LEU A 43 26.86 -14.66 -18.80
N LEU A 44 26.88 -15.73 -19.61
CA LEU A 44 27.47 -17.00 -19.24
C LEU A 44 28.97 -16.85 -18.96
N ALA A 45 29.71 -16.19 -19.86
CA ALA A 45 31.14 -15.98 -19.69
C ALA A 45 31.46 -15.27 -18.37
N VAL A 46 30.71 -14.21 -18.05
CA VAL A 46 30.92 -13.44 -16.82
C VAL A 46 30.49 -14.23 -15.58
N ALA A 47 29.36 -14.91 -15.64
CA ALA A 47 28.87 -15.69 -14.50
C ALA A 47 29.78 -16.88 -14.17
N LEU A 48 30.29 -17.59 -15.19
CA LEU A 48 31.23 -18.69 -15.01
C LEU A 48 32.59 -18.19 -14.51
N ALA A 49 33.14 -17.13 -15.11
CA ALA A 49 34.40 -16.54 -14.63
C ALA A 49 34.31 -16.07 -13.17
N LEU A 50 33.16 -15.52 -12.77
CA LEU A 50 32.91 -15.17 -11.37
C LEU A 50 32.87 -16.41 -10.47
N ASN A 51 32.22 -17.48 -10.93
CA ASN A 51 32.16 -18.75 -10.20
C ASN A 51 33.56 -19.35 -9.99
N ASP A 52 34.43 -19.33 -11.01
CA ASP A 52 35.81 -19.80 -10.92
C ASP A 52 36.64 -18.99 -9.92
N LEU A 53 36.33 -17.70 -9.76
CA LEU A 53 36.93 -16.82 -8.77
C LEU A 53 36.29 -16.94 -7.36
N GLY A 54 35.34 -17.86 -7.16
CA GLY A 54 34.65 -18.08 -5.89
C GLY A 54 33.51 -17.10 -5.59
N TYR A 55 33.05 -16.36 -6.60
CA TYR A 55 31.90 -15.45 -6.50
C TYR A 55 30.63 -16.04 -7.11
N LYS A 56 29.47 -15.58 -6.65
CA LYS A 56 28.17 -16.03 -7.17
C LYS A 56 27.40 -14.90 -7.85
N ALA A 57 27.03 -15.11 -9.11
CA ALA A 57 26.04 -14.26 -9.78
C ALA A 57 24.68 -14.40 -9.08
N VAL A 58 24.00 -13.29 -8.78
CA VAL A 58 22.73 -13.33 -8.03
C VAL A 58 21.50 -13.06 -8.87
N GLY A 59 21.64 -12.37 -9.99
CA GLY A 59 20.50 -12.12 -10.83
C GLY A 59 20.77 -11.35 -12.11
N ILE A 60 19.69 -11.17 -12.86
CA ILE A 60 19.61 -10.26 -13.99
C ILE A 60 18.41 -9.34 -13.81
N ARG A 61 18.37 -8.26 -14.60
CA ARG A 61 17.26 -7.32 -14.70
C ARG A 61 16.81 -7.19 -16.15
N LEU A 62 15.55 -7.52 -16.42
CA LEU A 62 14.86 -7.25 -17.67
C LEU A 62 14.21 -5.87 -17.59
N ASP A 63 14.46 -4.98 -18.55
CA ASP A 63 13.89 -3.63 -18.53
C ASP A 63 13.24 -3.15 -19.84
N SER A 64 13.06 -4.04 -20.81
CA SER A 64 12.20 -3.79 -21.97
C SER A 64 11.76 -5.11 -22.61
N GLY A 65 10.89 -5.01 -23.63
CA GLY A 65 10.38 -6.16 -24.37
C GLY A 65 9.26 -6.88 -23.63
N ASP A 66 8.86 -8.05 -24.15
CA ASP A 66 7.87 -8.92 -23.52
C ASP A 66 8.46 -9.59 -22.27
N LEU A 67 8.24 -8.98 -21.10
CA LEU A 67 8.82 -9.44 -19.84
C LEU A 67 8.38 -10.86 -19.45
N ALA A 68 7.15 -11.27 -19.78
CA ALA A 68 6.66 -12.61 -19.47
C ALA A 68 7.43 -13.65 -20.29
N TYR A 69 7.44 -13.50 -21.61
CA TYR A 69 8.17 -14.37 -22.52
C TYR A 69 9.66 -14.40 -22.19
N LEU A 70 10.29 -13.23 -22.05
CA LEU A 70 11.72 -13.11 -21.80
C LEU A 70 12.14 -13.75 -20.48
N SER A 71 11.35 -13.58 -19.41
CA SER A 71 11.66 -14.22 -18.13
C SER A 71 11.67 -15.75 -18.23
N CYS A 72 10.75 -16.33 -18.98
CA CYS A 72 10.66 -17.76 -19.22
C CYS A 72 11.84 -18.28 -20.04
N GLU A 73 12.23 -17.59 -21.10
CA GLU A 73 13.38 -17.96 -21.92
C GLU A 73 14.69 -17.87 -21.13
N VAL A 74 14.87 -16.82 -20.33
CA VAL A 74 16.01 -16.69 -19.42
C VAL A 74 16.04 -17.83 -18.41
N ARG A 75 14.90 -18.18 -17.81
CA ARG A 75 14.85 -19.28 -16.84
C ARG A 75 15.20 -20.61 -17.48
N LYS A 76 14.73 -20.88 -18.70
CA LYS A 76 15.14 -22.07 -19.48
C LYS A 76 16.65 -22.07 -19.71
N PHE A 77 17.21 -20.95 -20.13
CA PHE A 77 18.65 -20.80 -20.32
C PHE A 77 19.44 -21.10 -19.03
N PHE A 78 19.01 -20.55 -17.88
CA PHE A 78 19.65 -20.84 -16.59
C PHE A 78 19.61 -22.32 -16.23
N ARG A 79 18.50 -23.02 -16.50
CA ARG A 79 18.38 -24.47 -16.27
C ARG A 79 19.34 -25.26 -17.17
N THR A 80 19.45 -24.89 -18.45
CA THR A 80 20.40 -25.53 -19.38
C THR A 80 21.84 -25.33 -18.93
N VAL A 81 22.22 -24.10 -18.58
CA VAL A 81 23.58 -23.81 -18.10
C VAL A 81 23.92 -24.56 -16.81
N ALA A 82 22.99 -24.60 -15.86
CA ALA A 82 23.18 -25.34 -14.61
C ALA A 82 23.43 -26.84 -14.86
N LYS A 83 22.76 -27.41 -15.87
CA LYS A 83 22.92 -28.81 -16.28
C LYS A 83 24.24 -29.06 -17.02
N ASP A 84 24.57 -28.21 -17.98
CA ASP A 84 25.71 -28.44 -18.90
C ASP A 84 27.05 -28.10 -18.24
N PHE A 85 27.09 -27.06 -17.41
CA PHE A 85 28.31 -26.61 -16.72
C PHE A 85 28.37 -27.02 -15.25
N GLY A 86 27.33 -27.69 -14.73
CA GLY A 86 27.30 -28.22 -13.37
C GLY A 86 27.37 -27.15 -12.26
N VAL A 87 27.00 -25.90 -12.55
CA VAL A 87 27.09 -24.78 -11.59
C VAL A 87 25.92 -24.84 -10.60
N PRO A 88 26.15 -25.18 -9.31
CA PRO A 88 25.06 -25.41 -8.37
C PRO A 88 24.25 -24.14 -8.09
N GLY A 89 22.93 -24.23 -8.24
CA GLY A 89 22.01 -23.14 -7.95
C GLY A 89 21.94 -22.02 -8.99
N PHE A 90 22.62 -22.18 -10.15
CA PHE A 90 22.52 -21.23 -11.26
C PHE A 90 21.09 -21.17 -11.84
N GLU A 91 20.36 -22.29 -11.81
CA GLU A 91 18.95 -22.37 -12.20
C GLU A 91 18.03 -21.41 -11.41
N LYS A 92 18.42 -21.07 -10.17
CA LYS A 92 17.69 -20.19 -9.23
C LYS A 92 18.25 -18.77 -9.19
N THR A 93 19.05 -18.38 -10.19
CA THR A 93 19.53 -17.00 -10.34
C THR A 93 18.33 -16.06 -10.49
N GLY A 94 18.32 -14.96 -9.75
CA GLY A 94 17.16 -14.08 -9.66
C GLY A 94 16.86 -13.33 -10.96
N ILE A 95 15.59 -13.20 -11.32
CA ILE A 95 15.14 -12.41 -12.47
C ILE A 95 14.35 -11.24 -11.94
N THR A 96 14.89 -10.02 -12.07
CA THR A 96 14.19 -8.79 -11.73
C THR A 96 13.59 -8.18 -13.00
N ALA A 97 12.37 -7.67 -12.96
CA ALA A 97 11.79 -6.93 -14.08
C ALA A 97 11.54 -5.46 -13.69
N SER A 98 11.83 -4.53 -14.59
CA SER A 98 11.56 -3.10 -14.38
C SER A 98 11.28 -2.40 -15.69
N ASN A 99 10.04 -2.07 -16.02
CA ASN A 99 9.70 -1.24 -17.19
C ASN A 99 8.24 -0.80 -17.11
N ASP A 100 7.99 0.49 -16.84
CA ASP A 100 6.64 1.07 -16.74
C ASP A 100 5.60 0.18 -16.04
N LEU A 101 6.03 -0.50 -14.98
CA LEU A 101 5.20 -1.44 -14.24
C LEU A 101 4.14 -0.67 -13.44
N ASN A 102 2.93 -1.19 -13.45
CA ASN A 102 1.78 -0.72 -12.69
C ASN A 102 0.90 -1.93 -12.34
N GLU A 103 -0.22 -1.69 -11.67
CA GLU A 103 -1.14 -2.73 -11.21
C GLU A 103 -1.69 -3.60 -12.34
N GLU A 104 -1.99 -3.00 -13.50
CA GLU A 104 -2.57 -3.67 -14.66
C GLU A 104 -1.53 -4.53 -15.39
N THR A 105 -0.33 -3.99 -15.60
CA THR A 105 0.76 -4.73 -16.24
C THR A 105 1.22 -5.89 -15.38
N LEU A 106 1.27 -5.75 -14.06
CA LEU A 106 1.53 -6.87 -13.15
C LEU A 106 0.46 -7.95 -13.22
N ASP A 107 -0.82 -7.59 -13.36
CA ASP A 107 -1.92 -8.56 -13.51
C ASP A 107 -1.83 -9.31 -14.86
N ALA A 108 -1.50 -8.58 -15.94
CA ALA A 108 -1.27 -9.18 -17.25
C ALA A 108 -0.09 -10.16 -17.25
N LEU A 109 1.03 -9.78 -16.63
CA LEU A 109 2.19 -10.66 -16.47
C LEU A 109 1.80 -11.95 -15.73
N ASN A 110 1.11 -11.83 -14.58
CA ASN A 110 0.69 -13.00 -13.81
C ASN A 110 -0.21 -13.95 -14.63
N LYS A 111 -1.12 -13.40 -15.44
CA LYS A 111 -2.01 -14.17 -16.33
C LYS A 111 -1.27 -14.90 -17.46
N GLN A 112 -0.22 -14.29 -17.99
CA GLN A 112 0.60 -14.87 -19.06
C GLN A 112 1.51 -16.01 -18.55
N GLY A 113 1.82 -16.04 -17.25
CA GLY A 113 2.78 -16.95 -16.66
C GLY A 113 4.21 -16.48 -16.94
N HIS A 114 4.87 -15.97 -15.90
CA HIS A 114 6.25 -15.48 -15.97
C HIS A 114 7.16 -16.16 -14.93
N GLU A 115 8.46 -15.99 -15.09
CA GLU A 115 9.50 -16.51 -14.19
C GLU A 115 10.29 -15.38 -13.48
N VAL A 116 9.71 -14.16 -13.45
CA VAL A 116 10.21 -12.99 -12.69
C VAL A 116 10.10 -13.21 -11.17
N ASP A 117 11.18 -12.95 -10.44
CA ASP A 117 11.29 -13.09 -8.97
C ASP A 117 11.09 -11.76 -8.22
N ALA A 118 11.36 -10.62 -8.86
CA ALA A 118 11.28 -9.30 -8.25
C ALA A 118 10.90 -8.21 -9.25
N TYR A 119 10.26 -7.14 -8.78
CA TYR A 119 9.87 -6.00 -9.61
C TYR A 119 10.51 -4.70 -9.13
N GLY A 120 11.06 -3.93 -10.07
CA GLY A 120 11.46 -2.54 -9.87
C GLY A 120 10.40 -1.60 -10.43
N ILE A 121 9.59 -0.99 -9.56
CA ILE A 121 8.52 -0.07 -9.93
C ILE A 121 8.96 1.36 -9.62
N GLY A 122 9.12 2.18 -10.65
CA GLY A 122 9.56 3.56 -10.56
C GLY A 122 8.39 4.55 -10.60
N THR A 123 8.22 5.20 -11.75
CA THR A 123 7.32 6.34 -11.97
C THR A 123 5.92 6.11 -11.40
N ASN A 124 5.25 5.01 -11.77
CA ASN A 124 3.86 4.76 -11.34
C ASN A 124 3.67 4.73 -9.82
N LEU A 125 4.63 4.15 -9.09
CA LEU A 125 4.57 4.03 -7.63
C LEU A 125 4.93 5.34 -6.93
N VAL A 126 6.00 6.01 -7.36
CA VAL A 126 6.52 7.20 -6.67
C VAL A 126 5.64 8.43 -6.90
N THR A 127 5.04 8.57 -8.09
CA THR A 127 4.20 9.73 -8.41
C THR A 127 2.73 9.49 -8.16
N CYS A 128 2.33 8.27 -7.76
CA CYS A 128 0.93 7.83 -7.73
C CYS A 128 0.23 8.17 -9.06
N PHE A 129 0.82 7.76 -10.20
CA PHE A 129 0.52 8.32 -11.52
C PHE A 129 -0.97 8.42 -11.87
N ALA A 130 -1.77 7.41 -11.50
CA ALA A 130 -3.22 7.39 -11.74
C ALA A 130 -3.99 8.45 -10.93
N GLN A 131 -3.54 8.76 -9.72
CA GLN A 131 -4.13 9.78 -8.84
C GLN A 131 -3.03 10.43 -7.97
N PRO A 132 -2.35 11.49 -8.47
CA PRO A 132 -1.18 12.06 -7.80
C PRO A 132 -1.49 12.84 -6.51
N ALA A 133 -2.78 13.01 -6.18
CA ALA A 133 -3.23 13.73 -5.00
C ALA A 133 -4.32 12.96 -4.24
N LEU A 134 -4.19 12.90 -2.92
CA LEU A 134 -5.15 12.24 -2.03
C LEU A 134 -6.39 13.09 -1.72
N GLY A 135 -6.31 14.41 -1.86
CA GLY A 135 -7.42 15.32 -1.55
C GLY A 135 -7.63 15.60 -0.05
N CYS A 136 -6.61 15.44 0.78
CA CYS A 136 -6.69 15.77 2.21
C CYS A 136 -6.97 17.26 2.45
N VAL A 137 -7.79 17.56 3.45
CA VAL A 137 -8.14 18.93 3.83
C VAL A 137 -7.97 19.15 5.34
N PHE A 138 -7.60 20.38 5.71
CA PHE A 138 -7.64 20.84 7.09
C PHE A 138 -8.84 21.78 7.26
N LYS A 139 -9.65 21.56 8.31
CA LYS A 139 -10.85 22.36 8.61
C LYS A 139 -10.91 22.65 10.10
N LEU A 140 -11.22 23.90 10.44
CA LEU A 140 -11.59 24.29 11.80
C LEU A 140 -12.97 23.71 12.12
N VAL A 141 -13.06 22.93 13.18
CA VAL A 141 -14.31 22.28 13.62
C VAL A 141 -14.84 22.84 14.93
N GLU A 142 -14.00 23.56 15.68
CA GLU A 142 -14.33 24.13 16.99
C GLU A 142 -13.33 25.25 17.34
N ILE A 143 -13.84 26.34 17.92
CA ILE A 143 -13.03 27.43 18.48
C ILE A 143 -13.66 27.91 19.78
N ASN A 144 -12.87 28.05 20.85
CA ASN A 144 -13.36 28.46 22.17
C ASN A 144 -14.58 27.66 22.65
N ASN A 145 -14.56 26.33 22.46
CA ASN A 145 -15.65 25.39 22.73
C ASN A 145 -16.95 25.67 21.94
N GLN A 146 -16.90 26.51 20.90
CA GLN A 146 -18.01 26.74 19.97
C GLN A 146 -17.77 25.93 18.69
N PRO A 147 -18.64 24.95 18.38
CA PRO A 147 -18.54 24.17 17.16
C PRO A 147 -18.68 25.04 15.90
N ARG A 148 -17.96 24.67 14.84
CA ARG A 148 -18.00 25.33 13.53
C ARG A 148 -18.37 24.34 12.45
N ILE A 149 -19.30 24.73 11.60
CA ILE A 149 -19.70 24.01 10.40
C ILE A 149 -19.48 24.91 9.18
N LYS A 150 -18.84 24.39 8.15
CA LYS A 150 -18.79 25.00 6.82
C LYS A 150 -19.88 24.35 5.97
N LEU A 151 -20.84 25.14 5.54
CA LEU A 151 -21.83 24.73 4.54
C LEU A 151 -21.29 24.91 3.12
N SER A 152 -21.83 24.12 2.21
CA SER A 152 -21.48 24.11 0.79
C SER A 152 -22.70 23.62 0.02
N GLU A 153 -22.89 24.08 -1.22
CA GLU A 153 -23.93 23.56 -2.12
C GLU A 153 -23.76 22.04 -2.34
N ASP A 154 -22.51 21.62 -2.50
CA ASP A 154 -22.13 20.21 -2.48
C ASP A 154 -22.13 19.67 -1.05
N VAL A 155 -23.12 18.82 -0.74
CA VAL A 155 -23.29 18.12 0.55
C VAL A 155 -22.04 17.36 0.97
N SER A 156 -21.26 16.82 0.03
CA SER A 156 -20.03 16.09 0.34
C SER A 156 -18.91 16.97 0.91
N LYS A 157 -19.01 18.30 0.72
CA LYS A 157 -18.05 19.29 1.20
C LYS A 157 -18.48 19.96 2.51
N VAL A 158 -19.63 19.58 3.06
CA VAL A 158 -20.07 20.04 4.38
C VAL A 158 -19.18 19.42 5.45
N SER A 159 -18.64 20.25 6.33
CA SER A 159 -17.75 19.76 7.39
C SER A 159 -18.53 19.18 8.57
N ILE A 160 -18.03 18.13 9.18
CA ILE A 160 -18.59 17.63 10.45
C ILE A 160 -18.05 18.51 11.61
N PRO A 161 -18.91 19.17 12.41
CA PRO A 161 -18.52 20.11 13.45
C PRO A 161 -17.92 19.42 14.68
N CYS A 162 -17.51 20.24 15.66
CA CYS A 162 -16.98 19.92 16.99
C CYS A 162 -15.72 19.05 17.04
N LYS A 163 -15.08 19.00 18.22
CA LYS A 163 -14.04 18.01 18.52
C LYS A 163 -14.65 16.60 18.53
N LYS A 164 -13.95 15.64 17.92
CA LYS A 164 -14.44 14.29 17.68
C LYS A 164 -13.43 13.23 18.11
N ARG A 165 -13.96 12.07 18.51
CA ARG A 165 -13.22 10.81 18.63
C ARG A 165 -13.70 9.85 17.55
N SER A 166 -12.83 8.94 17.11
CA SER A 166 -13.20 7.94 16.11
C SER A 166 -12.82 6.54 16.56
N TYR A 167 -13.69 5.59 16.25
CA TYR A 167 -13.57 4.21 16.66
C TYR A 167 -13.86 3.28 15.49
N ARG A 168 -13.13 2.17 15.44
CA ARG A 168 -13.42 1.06 14.54
C ARG A 168 -14.19 -0.01 15.30
N LEU A 169 -15.34 -0.39 14.74
CA LEU A 169 -16.23 -1.41 15.31
C LEU A 169 -16.04 -2.73 14.56
N TYR A 170 -15.71 -3.78 15.30
CA TYR A 170 -15.47 -5.12 14.75
C TYR A 170 -16.67 -6.03 14.93
N GLY A 171 -16.93 -6.88 13.93
CA GLY A 171 -17.98 -7.89 13.96
C GLY A 171 -17.57 -9.17 14.66
N ARG A 172 -18.49 -10.14 14.73
CA ARG A 172 -18.23 -11.49 15.29
C ARG A 172 -17.16 -12.26 14.54
N GLU A 173 -17.04 -12.02 13.24
CA GLU A 173 -16.04 -12.66 12.38
C GLU A 173 -14.64 -12.03 12.53
N GLY A 174 -14.47 -10.98 13.36
CA GLY A 174 -13.18 -10.34 13.61
C GLY A 174 -12.75 -9.30 12.58
N TYR A 175 -13.55 -9.05 11.54
CA TYR A 175 -13.31 -8.00 10.55
C TYR A 175 -13.93 -6.64 10.97
N PRO A 176 -13.34 -5.50 10.57
CA PRO A 176 -13.93 -4.17 10.72
C PRO A 176 -15.27 -4.05 9.96
N LEU A 177 -16.31 -3.54 10.62
CA LEU A 177 -17.63 -3.34 10.02
C LEU A 177 -17.89 -1.89 9.61
N VAL A 178 -17.45 -0.95 10.46
CA VAL A 178 -17.70 0.50 10.31
C VAL A 178 -16.72 1.26 11.19
N ASP A 179 -16.23 2.40 10.69
CA ASP A 179 -15.59 3.40 11.53
C ASP A 179 -16.65 4.45 11.93
N ILE A 180 -16.80 4.70 13.23
CA ILE A 180 -17.78 5.62 13.79
C ILE A 180 -17.08 6.81 14.45
N MET A 181 -17.54 8.03 14.13
CA MET A 181 -17.18 9.26 14.82
C MET A 181 -18.21 9.59 15.90
N THR A 182 -17.72 10.02 17.06
CA THR A 182 -18.52 10.57 18.17
C THR A 182 -17.99 11.95 18.52
N GLY A 183 -18.81 12.79 19.14
CA GLY A 183 -18.34 13.97 19.83
C GLY A 183 -17.39 13.61 20.98
N GLU A 184 -16.50 14.53 21.34
CA GLU A 184 -15.51 14.35 22.43
C GLU A 184 -16.18 13.96 23.77
N ASN A 185 -17.34 14.58 24.07
CA ASN A 185 -18.05 14.41 25.34
C ASN A 185 -19.01 13.21 25.34
N GLU A 186 -19.05 12.42 24.27
CA GLU A 186 -19.86 11.20 24.21
C GLU A 186 -19.12 10.01 24.85
N PRO A 187 -19.85 9.10 25.52
CA PRO A 187 -19.25 7.86 25.99
C PRO A 187 -18.70 7.06 24.81
N SER A 188 -17.53 6.46 25.01
CA SER A 188 -16.95 5.54 24.03
C SER A 188 -17.89 4.36 23.76
N PRO A 189 -18.02 3.91 22.49
CA PRO A 189 -18.72 2.67 22.18
C PRO A 189 -18.14 1.50 22.99
N LYS A 190 -19.00 0.61 23.47
CA LYS A 190 -18.61 -0.55 24.29
C LYS A 190 -18.89 -1.86 23.57
N VAL A 191 -18.06 -2.86 23.85
CA VAL A 191 -18.26 -4.23 23.37
C VAL A 191 -19.59 -4.77 23.89
N GLY A 192 -20.36 -5.43 23.01
CA GLY A 192 -21.66 -6.01 23.35
C GLY A 192 -22.82 -5.01 23.45
N GLU A 193 -22.54 -3.70 23.46
CA GLU A 193 -23.59 -2.68 23.50
C GLU A 193 -24.01 -2.25 22.09
N ARG A 194 -25.32 -2.28 21.82
CA ARG A 194 -25.87 -1.91 20.52
C ARG A 194 -25.74 -0.40 20.29
N ILE A 195 -25.14 0.00 19.17
CA ILE A 195 -25.00 1.39 18.75
C ILE A 195 -25.63 1.62 17.37
N LEU A 196 -26.29 2.77 17.19
CA LEU A 196 -26.81 3.20 15.89
C LEU A 196 -25.73 3.98 15.14
N CYS A 197 -25.28 3.43 14.01
CA CYS A 197 -24.34 4.06 13.09
C CYS A 197 -25.12 4.71 11.94
N ARG A 198 -24.96 6.02 11.74
CA ARG A 198 -25.63 6.77 10.67
C ARG A 198 -24.61 7.37 9.72
N HIS A 199 -24.87 7.30 8.42
CA HIS A 199 -24.12 8.11 7.46
C HIS A 199 -24.41 9.59 7.76
N PRO A 200 -23.39 10.48 7.79
CA PRO A 200 -23.56 11.86 8.24
C PRO A 200 -24.54 12.69 7.38
N PHE A 201 -24.67 12.34 6.09
CA PHE A 201 -25.43 13.12 5.11
C PHE A 201 -26.44 12.31 4.27
N ASN A 202 -26.68 11.05 4.62
CA ASN A 202 -27.62 10.21 3.88
C ASN A 202 -28.47 9.41 4.87
N GLU A 203 -29.70 9.87 5.07
CA GLU A 203 -30.64 9.34 6.07
C GLU A 203 -30.95 7.85 5.89
N SER A 204 -31.04 7.39 4.64
CA SER A 204 -31.35 6.00 4.32
C SER A 204 -30.23 5.03 4.72
N LYS A 205 -28.98 5.54 4.83
CA LYS A 205 -27.80 4.73 5.16
C LYS A 205 -27.56 4.74 6.68
N ARG A 206 -28.20 3.79 7.37
CA ARG A 206 -28.06 3.59 8.82
C ARG A 206 -28.14 2.12 9.19
N ALA A 207 -27.43 1.72 10.24
CA ALA A 207 -27.44 0.36 10.74
C ALA A 207 -27.17 0.31 12.24
N TYR A 208 -27.76 -0.68 12.92
CA TYR A 208 -27.35 -1.04 14.27
C TYR A 208 -26.15 -1.97 14.22
N VAL A 209 -25.17 -1.75 15.10
CA VAL A 209 -23.99 -2.59 15.26
C VAL A 209 -23.89 -3.00 16.72
N VAL A 210 -23.57 -4.28 16.96
CA VAL A 210 -23.20 -4.81 18.28
C VAL A 210 -21.73 -5.25 18.19
N PRO A 211 -20.78 -4.36 18.50
CA PRO A 211 -19.36 -4.64 18.28
C PRO A 211 -18.87 -5.74 19.22
N GLN A 212 -18.02 -6.63 18.70
CA GLN A 212 -17.29 -7.62 19.50
C GLN A 212 -15.91 -7.12 19.93
N GLN A 213 -15.40 -6.11 19.23
CA GLN A 213 -14.21 -5.35 19.61
C GLN A 213 -14.41 -3.90 19.18
N VAL A 214 -13.86 -2.98 19.97
CA VAL A 214 -13.83 -1.54 19.71
C VAL A 214 -12.38 -1.08 19.76
N GLU A 215 -11.89 -0.44 18.70
CA GLU A 215 -10.55 0.17 18.64
C GLU A 215 -10.70 1.69 18.49
N GLU A 216 -10.07 2.47 19.37
CA GLU A 216 -9.96 3.92 19.18
C GLU A 216 -8.84 4.23 18.17
N LEU A 217 -9.16 5.04 17.16
CA LEU A 217 -8.27 5.25 16.01
C LEU A 217 -7.30 6.43 16.19
N LEU A 218 -7.70 7.46 16.94
CA LEU A 218 -6.90 8.66 17.15
C LEU A 218 -6.08 8.53 18.43
N LYS A 219 -4.75 8.52 18.28
CA LYS A 219 -3.80 8.59 19.40
C LYS A 219 -3.17 9.98 19.44
N CYS A 220 -3.21 10.64 20.59
CA CYS A 220 -2.51 11.91 20.79
C CYS A 220 -1.00 11.64 20.94
N TYR A 221 -0.20 12.06 19.95
CA TYR A 221 1.28 12.00 20.01
C TYR A 221 1.88 13.27 20.61
N TRP A 222 1.26 14.41 20.35
CA TRP A 222 1.68 15.71 20.87
C TRP A 222 0.45 16.54 21.28
N PRO A 223 0.34 16.94 22.55
CA PRO A 223 -0.78 17.73 23.07
C PRO A 223 -0.66 19.24 22.83
N GLY A 224 0.39 19.71 22.14
CA GLY A 224 0.55 21.13 21.80
C GLY A 224 1.14 22.02 22.90
N ASN A 225 1.44 21.49 24.08
CA ASN A 225 2.16 22.21 25.13
C ASN A 225 3.61 21.71 25.24
N SER A 226 4.55 22.65 25.31
CA SER A 226 6.00 22.38 25.36
C SER A 226 6.46 21.62 26.62
N GLY A 227 5.61 21.56 27.66
CA GLY A 227 5.92 20.92 28.95
C GLY A 227 5.47 19.47 29.10
N LYS A 228 4.79 18.85 28.11
CA LYS A 228 4.42 17.43 28.18
C LYS A 228 5.30 16.60 27.27
N THR A 229 5.78 15.47 27.81
CA THR A 229 6.57 14.48 27.09
C THR A 229 5.80 13.98 25.87
N THR A 230 6.41 14.13 24.70
CA THR A 230 5.91 13.56 23.44
C THR A 230 5.93 12.04 23.50
N VAL A 231 4.91 11.40 22.93
CA VAL A 231 4.90 9.94 22.80
C VAL A 231 5.96 9.53 21.77
N GLU A 232 6.74 8.51 22.10
CA GLU A 232 7.73 7.95 21.17
C GLU A 232 7.06 7.39 19.91
N LEU A 233 7.66 7.67 18.76
CA LEU A 233 7.17 7.16 17.47
C LEU A 233 7.54 5.68 17.33
N PRO A 234 6.63 4.83 16.81
CA PRO A 234 6.93 3.43 16.59
C PRO A 234 8.03 3.24 15.54
N ALA A 235 8.79 2.15 15.65
CA ALA A 235 9.81 1.81 14.67
C ALA A 235 9.18 1.48 13.30
N LEU A 236 9.94 1.70 12.22
CA LEU A 236 9.47 1.44 10.85
C LEU A 236 8.96 0.01 10.64
N LYS A 237 9.62 -0.97 11.27
CA LYS A 237 9.21 -2.38 11.22
C LYS A 237 7.82 -2.56 11.84
N ASP A 238 7.56 -1.96 12.99
CA ASP A 238 6.26 -2.06 13.67
C ASP A 238 5.15 -1.38 12.88
N ILE A 239 5.44 -0.26 12.23
CA ILE A 239 4.51 0.43 11.32
C ILE A 239 4.14 -0.49 10.14
N ARG A 240 5.14 -1.11 9.50
CA ARG A 240 4.94 -2.03 8.39
C ARG A 240 4.15 -3.26 8.81
N ASP A 241 4.54 -3.89 9.91
CA ASP A 241 3.91 -5.12 10.41
C ASP A 241 2.46 -4.83 10.86
N ARG A 242 2.19 -3.64 11.42
CA ARG A 242 0.82 -3.17 11.68
C ARG A 242 0.02 -3.01 10.39
N CYS A 243 0.59 -2.39 9.35
CA CYS A 243 -0.09 -2.20 8.07
C CYS A 243 -0.52 -3.55 7.46
N ILE A 244 0.40 -4.51 7.37
CA ILE A 244 0.14 -5.86 6.84
C ILE A 244 -0.98 -6.53 7.64
N LYS A 245 -0.87 -6.56 8.98
CA LYS A 245 -1.90 -7.14 9.85
C LYS A 245 -3.27 -6.48 9.70
N GLN A 246 -3.32 -5.17 9.44
CA GLN A 246 -4.59 -4.46 9.24
C GLN A 246 -5.20 -4.78 7.87
N LEU A 247 -4.38 -4.91 6.82
CA LEU A 247 -4.85 -5.33 5.49
C LEU A 247 -5.41 -6.76 5.51
N GLU A 248 -4.74 -7.69 6.20
CA GLU A 248 -5.20 -9.08 6.38
C GLU A 248 -6.52 -9.18 7.17
N LYS A 249 -6.76 -8.21 8.07
CA LYS A 249 -8.00 -8.10 8.85
C LYS A 249 -9.14 -7.44 8.09
N MET A 250 -8.94 -6.96 6.87
CA MET A 250 -10.05 -6.39 6.09
C MET A 250 -10.84 -7.50 5.41
N ARG A 251 -12.17 -7.31 5.32
CA ARG A 251 -13.01 -8.23 4.55
C ARG A 251 -12.61 -8.20 3.07
N PRO A 252 -12.51 -9.35 2.37
CA PRO A 252 -11.94 -9.40 1.02
C PRO A 252 -12.64 -8.52 -0.04
N ASP A 253 -13.93 -8.24 0.12
CA ASP A 253 -14.70 -7.40 -0.80
C ASP A 253 -14.34 -5.90 -0.71
N HIS A 254 -13.76 -5.44 0.41
CA HIS A 254 -13.16 -4.11 0.53
C HIS A 254 -11.79 -4.04 -0.15
N MET A 255 -11.11 -5.18 -0.28
CA MET A 255 -9.72 -5.28 -0.76
C MET A 255 -9.60 -5.62 -2.24
N ARG A 256 -10.70 -6.03 -2.89
CA ARG A 256 -10.69 -6.34 -4.32
C ARG A 256 -10.41 -5.09 -5.16
N ARG A 257 -9.65 -5.24 -6.24
CA ARG A 257 -9.31 -4.13 -7.15
C ARG A 257 -10.53 -3.57 -7.89
N LEU A 258 -11.35 -4.46 -8.45
CA LEU A 258 -12.48 -4.07 -9.28
C LEU A 258 -13.73 -3.89 -8.42
N ASN A 259 -14.29 -2.68 -8.46
CA ASN A 259 -15.52 -2.30 -7.77
C ASN A 259 -15.51 -2.69 -6.28
N PRO A 260 -14.52 -2.29 -5.47
CA PRO A 260 -14.50 -2.62 -4.04
C PRO A 260 -15.78 -2.15 -3.36
N THR A 261 -16.29 -2.94 -2.41
CA THR A 261 -17.39 -2.50 -1.55
C THR A 261 -16.95 -1.27 -0.77
N PRO A 262 -17.67 -0.14 -0.80
CA PRO A 262 -17.31 1.03 0.00
C PRO A 262 -17.29 0.69 1.50
N TYR A 263 -16.19 1.04 2.18
CA TYR A 263 -16.10 0.90 3.63
C TYR A 263 -16.98 1.94 4.32
N LYS A 264 -17.68 1.54 5.38
CA LYS A 264 -18.65 2.41 6.05
C LYS A 264 -17.92 3.34 7.02
N VAL A 265 -18.15 4.65 6.84
CA VAL A 265 -17.81 5.67 7.84
C VAL A 265 -19.10 6.31 8.30
N SER A 266 -19.30 6.41 9.61
CA SER A 266 -20.56 6.83 10.22
C SER A 266 -20.33 7.78 11.39
N VAL A 267 -21.40 8.41 11.85
CA VAL A 267 -21.46 9.20 13.07
C VAL A 267 -22.42 8.55 14.07
N SER A 268 -22.23 8.84 15.36
CA SER A 268 -23.21 8.48 16.40
C SER A 268 -24.55 9.16 16.17
N ALA A 269 -25.61 8.64 16.79
CA ALA A 269 -26.93 9.29 16.74
C ALA A 269 -26.89 10.72 17.27
N LYS A 270 -26.21 10.97 18.40
CA LYS A 270 -26.10 12.30 18.99
C LYS A 270 -25.35 13.27 18.08
N LEU A 271 -24.20 12.84 17.52
CA LEU A 271 -23.44 13.68 16.59
C LEU A 271 -24.22 13.93 15.29
N TYR A 272 -24.96 12.93 14.79
CA TYR A 272 -25.85 13.09 13.65
C TYR A 272 -26.88 14.19 13.89
N ASP A 273 -27.61 14.10 15.00
CA ASP A 273 -28.68 15.06 15.31
C ASP A 273 -28.08 16.46 15.53
N PHE A 274 -26.89 16.54 16.12
CA PHE A 274 -26.16 17.80 16.28
C PHE A 274 -25.70 18.43 14.95
N ILE A 275 -25.22 17.62 13.99
CA ILE A 275 -24.89 18.10 12.64
C ILE A 275 -26.11 18.74 11.98
N HIS A 276 -27.27 18.06 12.03
CA HIS A 276 -28.49 18.54 11.38
C HIS A 276 -29.06 19.78 12.06
N PHE A 277 -29.00 19.82 13.39
CA PHE A 277 -29.36 21.02 14.15
C PHE A 277 -28.52 22.23 13.73
N LEU A 278 -27.19 22.09 13.70
CA LEU A 278 -26.31 23.18 13.28
C LEU A 278 -26.49 23.55 11.81
N TRP A 279 -26.68 22.56 10.94
CA TRP A 279 -26.94 22.82 9.52
C TRP A 279 -28.18 23.70 9.36
N LEU A 280 -29.31 23.30 9.94
CA LEU A 280 -30.58 24.02 9.81
C LEU A 280 -30.49 25.46 10.35
N ASN A 281 -29.70 25.69 11.40
CA ASN A 281 -29.53 27.01 11.99
C ASN A 281 -28.62 27.93 11.15
N GLU A 282 -27.64 27.37 10.45
CA GLU A 282 -26.64 28.15 9.68
C GLU A 282 -26.99 28.24 8.19
N ALA A 283 -27.91 27.42 7.70
CA ALA A 283 -28.33 27.45 6.31
C ALA A 283 -29.08 28.76 6.01
N PRO A 284 -28.69 29.50 4.96
CA PRO A 284 -29.37 30.74 4.60
C PRO A 284 -30.82 30.44 4.21
N VAL A 285 -31.75 31.22 4.75
CA VAL A 285 -33.15 31.19 4.33
C VAL A 285 -33.29 32.18 3.18
N GLY A 286 -33.61 31.67 1.99
CA GLY A 286 -33.91 32.51 0.84
C GLY A 286 -35.32 33.09 0.94
N GLU A 287 -35.46 34.39 0.64
CA GLU A 287 -36.77 35.00 0.38
C GLU A 287 -37.07 34.89 -1.12
N LEU A 288 -38.21 34.30 -1.46
CA LEU A 288 -38.71 34.24 -2.84
C LEU A 288 -39.64 35.44 -3.04
N GLN A 289 -39.35 36.27 -4.06
CA GLN A 289 -40.21 37.36 -4.52
C GLN A 289 -41.12 36.90 -5.67
#